data_AF-E6M3M4-F1
#
_entry.id   AF-E6M3M4-F1
#
_cell.length_a   1.000
_cell.length_b   1.000
_cell.length_c   1.000
_cell.angle_alpha   90.00
_cell.angle_beta   90.00
_cell.angle_gamma   90.00
#
_symmetry.space_group_name_H-M   'P 1'
#
loop_
_entity.id
_entity.type
_entity.pdbx_description
1 polymer ?
#
loop_
_entity_poly.entity_id
_entity_poly.type
_entity_poly.pdbx_seq_one_letter_code
_entity_poly.pdbx_strand_id
1 'polypeptide(L)'
;MSEPQEPRKPEDNGQDSADQQAYDAEFADLIAKLGDIDFEPESAVSSQDEQLDLPEESEPPLVNRQATACFLTPVASAEALGALCALSGISAVVVPTEAGAMVVQNLELTEEQWGMALLVESLNELDSDLDTVASTLTEIIRMPVVVFSALLAPGTEQEPGVTGQVLAGRWVNQAFESDLPAGLVIAQMPIVIEELVLGRVNPAEVDGAVDTVDIPRWKALRMLGRGIKNSREERRRQRGQTDSHDDAMGDTDTAGRGDAS
;
A
#
# COMPACT_ATOMS: atom_id res chain seq x y z
N MET A 1 -11.83 -65.73 24.08
CA MET A 1 -12.00 -66.56 22.87
C MET A 1 -11.37 -65.78 21.74
N SER A 2 -10.20 -66.22 21.30
CA SER A 2 -9.40 -65.60 20.26
C SER A 2 -9.67 -66.34 18.95
N GLU A 3 -10.13 -65.62 17.93
CA GLU A 3 -10.11 -66.12 16.55
C GLU A 3 -8.81 -65.66 15.86
N PRO A 4 -8.07 -66.56 15.20
CA PRO A 4 -6.86 -66.21 14.47
C PRO A 4 -7.21 -65.73 13.06
N GLN A 5 -6.79 -64.51 12.70
CA GLN A 5 -6.82 -64.07 11.30
C GLN A 5 -5.63 -64.64 10.51
N GLU A 6 -5.95 -65.21 9.36
CA GLU A 6 -5.06 -65.84 8.40
C GLU A 6 -4.15 -64.80 7.70
N PRO A 7 -2.88 -65.12 7.41
CA PRO A 7 -1.98 -64.20 6.72
C PRO A 7 -2.38 -64.06 5.24
N ARG A 8 -2.65 -62.81 4.81
CA ARG A 8 -2.80 -62.45 3.40
C ARG A 8 -1.51 -62.77 2.65
N LYS A 9 -1.64 -63.49 1.52
CA LYS A 9 -0.53 -63.80 0.61
C LYS A 9 0.03 -62.50 0.00
N PRO A 10 1.34 -62.41 -0.26
CA PRO A 10 1.92 -61.28 -0.97
C PRO A 10 1.46 -61.32 -2.43
N GLU A 11 0.92 -60.20 -2.90
CA GLU A 11 0.60 -59.97 -4.30
C GLU A 11 1.90 -59.90 -5.11
N ASP A 12 1.85 -60.52 -6.29
CA ASP A 12 2.91 -60.71 -7.26
C ASP A 12 3.29 -59.37 -7.91
N ASN A 13 4.39 -58.76 -7.46
CA ASN A 13 4.85 -57.45 -7.93
C ASN A 13 5.70 -57.53 -9.22
N GLY A 14 5.27 -58.38 -10.16
CA GLY A 14 5.97 -58.62 -11.42
C GLY A 14 5.59 -57.68 -12.58
N GLN A 15 4.55 -56.87 -12.43
CA GLN A 15 3.98 -56.07 -13.53
C GLN A 15 4.52 -54.62 -13.63
N ASP A 16 4.95 -54.00 -12.53
CA ASP A 16 5.46 -52.60 -12.54
C ASP A 16 6.76 -52.41 -13.34
N SER A 17 7.62 -53.44 -13.41
CA SER A 17 8.92 -53.33 -14.10
C SER A 17 8.81 -53.41 -15.62
N ALA A 18 7.78 -54.09 -16.14
CA ALA A 18 7.55 -54.24 -17.56
C ALA A 18 6.94 -52.95 -18.15
N ASP A 19 6.05 -52.30 -17.40
CA ASP A 19 5.45 -51.03 -17.78
C ASP A 19 6.51 -49.91 -17.76
N GLN A 20 7.38 -49.88 -16.75
CA GLN A 20 8.49 -48.93 -16.69
C GLN A 20 9.47 -49.09 -17.88
N GLN A 21 9.77 -50.33 -18.28
CA GLN A 21 10.61 -50.60 -19.45
C GLN A 21 9.94 -50.21 -20.77
N ALA A 22 8.61 -50.31 -20.85
CA ALA A 22 7.84 -49.85 -22.00
C ALA A 22 7.89 -48.31 -22.11
N TYR A 23 7.71 -47.59 -21.00
CA TYR A 23 7.84 -46.12 -20.98
C TYR A 23 9.25 -45.64 -21.33
N ASP A 24 10.29 -46.30 -20.81
CA ASP A 24 11.67 -45.95 -21.12
C ASP A 24 12.01 -46.21 -22.60
N ALA A 25 11.47 -47.28 -23.18
CA ALA A 25 11.63 -47.60 -24.61
C ALA A 25 10.88 -46.60 -25.52
N GLU A 26 9.66 -46.22 -25.14
CA GLU A 26 8.88 -45.20 -25.86
C GLU A 26 9.54 -43.82 -25.78
N PHE A 27 10.11 -43.47 -24.63
CA PHE A 27 10.87 -42.23 -24.45
C PHE A 27 12.15 -42.21 -25.29
N ALA A 28 12.89 -43.33 -25.32
CA ALA A 28 14.08 -43.46 -26.17
C ALA A 28 13.75 -43.36 -27.67
N ASP A 29 12.62 -43.95 -28.10
CA ASP A 29 12.14 -43.84 -29.48
C ASP A 29 11.69 -42.40 -29.81
N LEU A 30 11.09 -41.68 -28.86
CA LEU A 30 10.73 -40.27 -29.02
C LEU A 30 11.98 -39.37 -29.18
N ILE A 31 13.03 -39.59 -28.36
CA ILE A 31 14.30 -38.87 -28.47
C ILE A 31 15.02 -39.23 -29.78
N ALA A 32 15.01 -40.49 -30.20
CA ALA A 32 15.59 -40.91 -31.47
C ALA A 32 14.86 -40.28 -32.67
N LYS A 33 13.53 -40.14 -32.60
CA LYS A 33 12.72 -39.41 -33.60
C LYS A 33 12.94 -37.90 -33.58
N LEU A 34 13.42 -37.34 -32.47
CA LEU A 34 13.80 -35.93 -32.34
C LEU A 34 15.26 -35.67 -32.77
N GLY A 35 16.07 -36.72 -32.90
CA GLY A 35 17.50 -36.66 -33.23
C GLY A 35 17.86 -36.25 -34.66
N ASP A 36 16.87 -35.91 -35.48
CA ASP A 36 17.05 -35.33 -36.83
C ASP A 36 16.65 -33.84 -36.88
N ILE A 37 16.45 -33.21 -35.71
CA ILE A 37 16.45 -31.76 -35.58
C ILE A 37 17.90 -31.37 -35.30
N ASP A 38 18.55 -30.78 -36.29
CA ASP A 38 19.81 -30.06 -36.11
C ASP A 38 19.57 -28.90 -35.12
N PHE A 39 19.71 -29.18 -33.83
CA PHE A 39 20.12 -28.17 -32.88
C PHE A 39 21.59 -27.87 -33.21
N GLU A 40 21.80 -27.00 -34.19
CA GLU A 40 22.98 -26.15 -34.19
C GLU A 40 23.07 -25.61 -32.74
N PRO A 41 24.14 -25.90 -31.99
CA PRO A 41 24.35 -25.17 -30.76
C PRO A 41 24.41 -23.73 -31.22
N GLU A 42 23.41 -22.91 -30.87
CA GLU A 42 23.49 -21.50 -31.17
C GLU A 42 24.84 -21.07 -30.63
N SER A 43 25.71 -20.74 -31.60
CA SER A 43 27.05 -20.24 -31.41
C SER A 43 26.98 -19.38 -30.17
N ALA A 44 27.73 -19.75 -29.13
CA ALA A 44 27.78 -19.02 -27.87
C ALA A 44 27.67 -17.54 -28.23
N VAL A 45 26.49 -16.96 -27.97
CA VAL A 45 26.27 -15.54 -28.18
C VAL A 45 27.32 -14.96 -27.27
N SER A 46 28.37 -14.40 -27.89
CA SER A 46 29.45 -13.79 -27.16
C SER A 46 28.77 -12.78 -26.26
N SER A 47 28.70 -13.09 -24.97
CA SER A 47 28.03 -12.31 -23.93
C SER A 47 28.85 -11.06 -23.59
N GLN A 48 29.47 -10.50 -24.61
CA GLN A 48 30.26 -9.29 -24.58
C GLN A 48 29.48 -8.29 -25.43
N ASP A 49 28.83 -7.37 -24.73
CA ASP A 49 28.36 -6.07 -25.22
C ASP A 49 26.90 -5.91 -25.70
N GLU A 50 25.94 -6.57 -25.03
CA GLU A 50 24.64 -5.95 -24.74
C GLU A 50 24.29 -6.19 -23.27
N GLN A 51 25.17 -5.69 -22.40
CA GLN A 51 24.78 -5.32 -21.06
C GLN A 51 23.81 -4.14 -21.25
N LEU A 52 22.52 -4.44 -21.34
CA LEU A 52 21.47 -3.44 -21.21
C LEU A 52 21.82 -2.68 -19.92
N ASP A 53 22.21 -1.43 -20.08
CA ASP A 53 22.45 -0.47 -19.00
C ASP A 53 21.07 -0.13 -18.41
N LEU A 54 20.44 -1.14 -17.80
CA LEU A 54 19.31 -0.95 -16.92
C LEU A 54 19.87 -0.09 -15.80
N PRO A 55 19.27 1.09 -15.51
CA PRO A 55 19.66 1.81 -14.32
C PRO A 55 19.58 0.82 -13.15
N GLU A 56 20.71 0.61 -12.47
CA GLU A 56 20.67 0.07 -11.12
C GLU A 56 19.90 1.12 -10.30
N GLU A 57 18.57 1.00 -10.28
CA GLU A 57 17.75 1.59 -9.23
C GLU A 57 18.15 0.86 -7.94
N SER A 58 19.29 1.26 -7.38
CA SER A 58 19.76 0.81 -6.08
C SER A 58 18.88 1.52 -5.05
N GLU A 59 17.65 1.04 -4.90
CA GLU A 59 16.82 1.40 -3.76
C GLU A 59 17.62 1.07 -2.50
N PRO A 60 17.76 2.02 -1.54
CA PRO A 60 18.51 1.74 -0.33
C PRO A 60 17.87 0.55 0.40
N PRO A 61 18.64 -0.48 0.75
CA PRO A 61 18.08 -1.67 1.37
C PRO A 61 17.45 -1.32 2.72
N LEU A 62 16.28 -1.87 3.00
CA LEU A 62 15.72 -1.86 4.36
C LEU A 62 16.73 -2.51 5.30
N VAL A 63 17.11 -1.81 6.37
CA VAL A 63 18.13 -2.29 7.31
C VAL A 63 17.52 -3.14 8.42
N ASN A 64 16.31 -2.79 8.86
CA ASN A 64 15.60 -3.42 9.96
C ASN A 64 14.17 -3.74 9.55
N ARG A 65 13.52 -4.63 10.30
CA ARG A 65 12.07 -4.83 10.19
C ARG A 65 11.34 -3.54 10.57
N GLN A 66 10.28 -3.23 9.85
CA GLN A 66 9.45 -2.06 10.07
C GLN A 66 7.98 -2.45 10.02
N ALA A 67 7.23 -2.06 11.05
CA ALA A 67 5.78 -2.15 11.06
C ALA A 67 5.22 -0.74 11.10
N THR A 68 4.53 -0.32 10.04
CA THR A 68 4.05 1.06 9.89
C THR A 68 2.56 1.05 9.57
N ALA A 69 1.81 1.90 10.25
CA ALA A 69 0.42 2.18 10.00
C ALA A 69 0.25 3.60 9.43
N CYS A 70 -0.45 3.72 8.31
CA CYS A 70 -0.72 5.00 7.66
C CYS A 70 -2.23 5.22 7.51
N PHE A 71 -2.75 6.33 8.03
CA PHE A 71 -4.17 6.69 7.99
C PHE A 71 -4.35 7.89 7.08
N LEU A 72 -4.78 7.64 5.84
CA LEU A 72 -5.03 8.68 4.86
C LEU A 72 -6.39 9.33 5.11
N THR A 73 -6.39 10.66 5.22
CA THR A 73 -7.60 11.45 5.52
C THR A 73 -7.78 12.57 4.49
N PRO A 74 -9.02 12.99 4.23
CA PRO A 74 -9.30 14.15 3.37
C PRO A 74 -9.10 15.50 4.09
N VAL A 75 -8.42 15.52 5.25
CA VAL A 75 -8.18 16.77 5.99
C VAL A 75 -7.12 17.58 5.26
N ALA A 76 -7.48 18.77 4.79
CA ALA A 76 -6.66 19.58 3.88
C ALA A 76 -5.29 20.04 4.41
N SER A 77 -4.98 19.86 5.70
CA SER A 77 -3.69 20.30 6.24
C SER A 77 -3.22 19.41 7.38
N ALA A 78 -1.92 19.11 7.39
CA ALA A 78 -1.26 18.40 8.48
C ALA A 78 -1.39 19.13 9.82
N GLU A 79 -1.35 20.47 9.83
CA GLU A 79 -1.54 21.26 11.06
C GLU A 79 -2.91 21.01 11.71
N ALA A 80 -3.98 21.00 10.92
CA ALA A 80 -5.33 20.76 11.44
C ALA A 80 -5.51 19.31 11.90
N LEU A 81 -5.05 18.34 11.11
CA LEU A 81 -5.13 16.93 11.47
C LEU A 81 -4.27 16.61 12.70
N GLY A 82 -3.06 17.15 12.78
CA GLY A 82 -2.18 17.02 13.95
C GLY A 82 -2.81 17.62 15.22
N ALA A 83 -3.49 18.75 15.10
CA ALA A 83 -4.23 19.33 16.22
C ALA A 83 -5.43 18.46 16.66
N LEU A 84 -6.15 17.84 15.72
CA LEU A 84 -7.20 16.86 16.03
C LEU A 84 -6.61 15.66 16.78
N CYS A 85 -5.53 15.08 16.26
CA CYS A 85 -4.82 13.94 16.85
C CYS A 85 -4.34 14.25 18.28
N ALA A 86 -3.70 15.40 18.49
CA ALA A 86 -3.23 15.81 19.81
C ALA A 86 -4.38 16.01 20.83
N LEU A 87 -5.55 16.46 20.38
CA LEU A 87 -6.72 16.61 21.26
C LEU A 87 -7.39 15.27 21.59
N SER A 88 -7.38 14.33 20.65
CA SER A 88 -7.90 12.97 20.84
C SER A 88 -6.90 12.02 21.50
N GLY A 89 -5.64 12.44 21.71
CA GLY A 89 -4.62 11.62 22.35
C GLY A 89 -3.92 10.63 21.41
N ILE A 90 -4.01 10.84 20.10
CA ILE A 90 -3.31 10.03 19.10
C ILE A 90 -1.86 10.53 18.99
N SER A 91 -0.92 9.68 19.41
CA SER A 91 0.53 9.89 19.30
C SER A 91 1.03 9.43 17.93
N ALA A 92 1.42 10.35 17.05
CA ALA A 92 1.79 10.05 15.68
C ALA A 92 2.54 11.21 15.03
N VAL A 93 3.12 10.95 13.86
CA VAL A 93 3.57 12.01 12.96
C VAL A 93 2.52 12.23 11.89
N VAL A 94 2.08 13.47 11.70
CA VAL A 94 1.12 13.84 10.66
C VAL A 94 1.84 14.54 9.52
N VAL A 95 1.67 14.03 8.31
CA VAL A 95 2.34 14.52 7.10
C VAL A 95 1.33 15.08 6.11
N PRO A 96 1.64 16.20 5.43
CA PRO A 96 0.79 16.71 4.36
C PRO A 96 0.90 15.81 3.13
N THR A 97 -0.20 15.65 2.40
CA THR A 97 -0.23 14.93 1.12
C THR A 97 -1.07 15.70 0.11
N GLU A 98 -0.91 15.43 -1.19
CA GLU A 98 -1.75 16.08 -2.21
C GLU A 98 -3.24 15.69 -2.06
N ALA A 99 -3.51 14.51 -1.49
CA ALA A 99 -4.86 14.02 -1.20
C ALA A 99 -5.44 14.56 0.14
N GLY A 100 -4.65 15.30 0.93
CA GLY A 100 -5.05 15.83 2.23
C GLY A 100 -3.93 15.76 3.26
N ALA A 101 -4.12 14.93 4.28
CA ALA A 101 -3.11 14.71 5.30
C ALA A 101 -3.21 13.28 5.82
N MET A 102 -2.05 12.74 6.19
CA MET A 102 -1.90 11.35 6.60
C MET A 102 -1.29 11.27 8.00
N VAL A 103 -1.85 10.41 8.84
CA VAL A 103 -1.25 10.05 10.13
C VAL A 103 -0.35 8.85 9.90
N VAL A 104 0.89 8.88 10.40
CA VAL A 104 1.86 7.78 10.31
C VAL A 104 2.26 7.37 11.72
N GLN A 105 2.17 6.06 12.00
CA GLN A 105 2.52 5.45 13.28
C GLN A 105 3.40 4.22 13.06
N ASN A 106 4.38 4.02 13.93
CA ASN A 106 5.10 2.76 14.01
C ASN A 106 4.33 1.82 14.93
N LEU A 107 4.13 0.58 14.50
CA LEU A 107 3.51 -0.47 15.32
C LEU A 107 4.62 -1.17 16.10
N GLU A 108 4.49 -1.20 17.42
CA GLU A 108 5.44 -1.89 18.30
C GLU A 108 5.05 -3.37 18.44
N LEU A 109 5.46 -4.19 17.48
CA LEU A 109 5.19 -5.62 17.48
C LEU A 109 6.36 -6.41 18.08
N THR A 110 6.06 -7.32 19.00
CA THR A 110 7.01 -8.38 19.41
C THR A 110 7.26 -9.36 18.26
N GLU A 111 8.28 -10.21 18.38
CA GLU A 111 8.59 -11.21 17.36
C GLU A 111 7.43 -12.19 17.10
N GLU A 112 6.71 -12.60 18.14
CA GLU A 112 5.53 -13.46 18.03
C GLU A 112 4.37 -12.73 17.35
N GLN A 113 4.07 -11.50 17.78
CA GLN A 113 3.03 -10.67 17.16
C GLN A 113 3.32 -10.39 15.69
N TRP A 114 4.58 -10.12 15.33
CA TRP A 114 5.00 -9.96 13.95
C TRP A 114 4.70 -11.20 13.11
N GLY A 115 5.08 -12.38 13.62
CA GLY A 115 4.84 -13.65 12.94
C GLY A 115 3.34 -13.93 12.75
N MET A 116 2.51 -13.64 13.75
CA MET A 116 1.06 -13.77 13.64
C MET A 116 0.45 -12.74 12.67
N ALA A 117 0.91 -11.49 12.72
CA ALA A 117 0.39 -10.42 11.89
C ALA A 117 0.62 -10.71 10.40
N LEU A 118 1.74 -11.34 10.03
CA LEU A 118 2.02 -11.80 8.66
C LEU A 118 1.08 -12.90 8.13
N LEU A 119 0.29 -13.54 9.00
CA LEU A 119 -0.67 -14.58 8.61
C LEU A 119 -2.08 -14.04 8.40
N VAL A 120 -2.30 -12.77 8.74
CA VAL A 120 -3.61 -12.13 8.66
C VAL A 120 -3.91 -11.72 7.22
N GLU A 121 -5.12 -12.04 6.74
CA GLU A 121 -5.58 -11.66 5.40
C GLU A 121 -6.37 -10.34 5.39
N SER A 122 -6.99 -9.96 6.51
CA SER A 122 -7.83 -8.76 6.64
C SER A 122 -7.23 -7.74 7.60
N LEU A 123 -7.22 -6.46 7.22
CA LEU A 123 -6.56 -5.42 8.01
C LEU A 123 -7.20 -5.23 9.40
N ASN A 124 -8.49 -5.55 9.58
CA ASN A 124 -9.18 -5.41 10.85
C ASN A 124 -8.76 -6.45 11.92
N GLU A 125 -8.05 -7.50 11.52
CA GLU A 125 -7.56 -8.57 12.39
C GLU A 125 -6.10 -8.36 12.81
N LEU A 126 -5.39 -7.41 12.20
CA LEU A 126 -3.95 -7.23 12.36
C LEU A 126 -3.55 -6.69 13.75
N ASP A 127 -4.18 -5.59 14.17
CA ASP A 127 -3.90 -4.94 15.45
C ASP A 127 -5.12 -4.09 15.89
N SER A 128 -5.53 -4.24 17.15
CA SER A 128 -6.64 -3.49 17.75
C SER A 128 -6.39 -1.98 17.85
N ASP A 129 -5.12 -1.56 17.92
CA ASP A 129 -4.76 -0.14 17.98
C ASP A 129 -5.11 0.57 16.66
N LEU A 130 -5.05 -0.14 15.53
CA LEU A 130 -5.48 0.38 14.23
C LEU A 130 -6.96 0.74 14.24
N ASP A 131 -7.81 -0.17 14.73
CA ASP A 131 -9.25 0.08 14.82
C ASP A 131 -9.56 1.24 15.76
N THR A 132 -8.86 1.32 16.89
CA THR A 132 -9.01 2.43 17.84
C THR A 132 -8.69 3.78 17.21
N VAL A 133 -7.56 3.88 16.50
CA VAL A 133 -7.13 5.12 15.84
C VAL A 133 -8.06 5.46 14.67
N ALA A 134 -8.36 4.51 13.79
CA ALA A 134 -9.22 4.73 12.63
C ALA A 134 -10.64 5.13 13.04
N SER A 135 -11.21 4.48 14.06
CA SER A 135 -12.52 4.82 14.60
C SER A 135 -12.53 6.21 15.23
N THR A 136 -11.50 6.56 16.00
CA THR A 136 -11.34 7.92 16.55
C THR A 136 -11.23 8.97 15.44
N LEU A 137 -10.46 8.70 14.39
CA LEU A 137 -10.30 9.62 13.26
C LEU A 137 -11.62 9.80 12.49
N THR A 138 -12.36 8.72 12.21
CA THR A 138 -13.67 8.82 11.54
C THR A 138 -14.71 9.52 12.42
N GLU A 139 -14.64 9.39 13.74
CA GLU A 139 -15.50 10.15 14.67
C GLU A 139 -15.23 11.66 14.59
N ILE A 140 -13.97 12.07 14.73
CA ILE A 140 -13.61 13.49 14.83
C ILE A 140 -13.67 14.20 13.47
N ILE A 141 -13.32 13.52 12.38
CA ILE A 141 -13.31 14.07 11.01
C ILE A 141 -14.70 13.95 10.36
N ARG A 142 -15.51 12.96 10.76
CA ARG A 142 -16.81 12.60 10.15
C ARG A 142 -16.72 12.27 8.65
N MET A 143 -15.58 11.73 8.24
CA MET A 143 -15.31 11.28 6.87
C MET A 143 -14.67 9.88 6.91
N PRO A 144 -14.78 9.10 5.83
CA PRO A 144 -14.02 7.85 5.68
C PRO A 144 -12.52 8.06 5.83
N VAL A 145 -11.85 7.06 6.39
CA VAL A 145 -10.39 6.99 6.50
C VAL A 145 -9.93 5.71 5.80
N VAL A 146 -8.89 5.83 4.97
CA VAL A 146 -8.22 4.67 4.37
C VAL A 146 -6.97 4.38 5.19
N VAL A 147 -6.80 3.13 5.60
CA VAL A 147 -5.68 2.70 6.44
C VAL A 147 -4.82 1.75 5.64
N PHE A 148 -3.51 1.91 5.75
CA PHE A 148 -2.51 0.95 5.30
C PHE A 148 -1.75 0.42 6.52
N SER A 149 -1.43 -0.87 6.50
CA SER A 149 -0.42 -1.45 7.37
C SER A 149 0.65 -2.09 6.50
N ALA A 150 1.91 -1.74 6.73
CA ALA A 150 3.06 -2.32 6.07
C ALA A 150 3.94 -3.01 7.10
N LEU A 151 4.09 -4.33 6.96
CA LEU A 151 5.01 -5.15 7.75
C LEU A 151 6.12 -5.60 6.83
N LEU A 152 7.25 -4.90 6.86
CA LEU A 152 8.36 -5.09 5.93
C LEU A 152 9.63 -5.55 6.65
N ALA A 153 10.34 -6.47 6.05
CA ALA A 153 11.60 -7.01 6.53
C ALA A 153 12.66 -7.01 5.41
N PRO A 154 13.95 -6.84 5.74
CA PRO A 154 15.02 -7.10 4.78
C PRO A 154 14.92 -8.52 4.22
N GLY A 155 15.17 -8.64 2.92
CA GLY A 155 15.39 -9.92 2.25
C GLY A 155 16.65 -10.64 2.75
N THR A 156 16.84 -11.86 2.26
CA THR A 156 18.00 -12.69 2.58
C THR A 156 19.09 -12.54 1.52
N GLU A 157 20.26 -13.15 1.73
CA GLU A 157 21.28 -13.20 0.68
C GLU A 157 20.80 -13.99 -0.55
N GLN A 158 19.90 -14.97 -0.35
CA GLN A 158 19.34 -15.81 -1.41
C GLN A 158 18.16 -15.14 -2.12
N GLU A 159 17.39 -14.32 -1.40
CA GLU A 159 16.29 -13.51 -1.93
C GLU A 159 16.48 -12.04 -1.51
N PRO A 160 17.35 -11.29 -2.23
CA PRO A 160 17.59 -9.89 -1.96
C PRO A 160 16.33 -9.05 -2.17
N GLY A 161 16.21 -7.96 -1.42
CA GLY A 161 15.11 -7.00 -1.56
C GLY A 161 14.34 -6.80 -0.26
N VAL A 162 13.04 -6.57 -0.39
CA VAL A 162 12.12 -6.37 0.73
C VAL A 162 11.09 -7.49 0.74
N THR A 163 10.90 -8.11 1.90
CA THR A 163 9.89 -9.15 2.12
C THR A 163 8.85 -8.65 3.10
N GLY A 164 7.67 -9.28 3.11
CA GLY A 164 6.59 -8.95 4.04
C GLY A 164 5.26 -8.72 3.34
N GLN A 165 4.40 -7.90 3.94
CA GLN A 165 3.06 -7.65 3.43
C GLN A 165 2.63 -6.20 3.61
N VAL A 166 1.75 -5.77 2.72
CA VAL A 166 1.04 -4.50 2.85
C VAL A 166 -0.46 -4.77 2.72
N LEU A 167 -1.20 -4.44 3.76
CA LEU A 167 -2.65 -4.52 3.81
C LEU A 167 -3.25 -3.12 3.74
N ALA A 168 -4.45 -3.01 3.15
CA ALA A 168 -5.18 -1.76 3.11
C ALA A 168 -6.66 -2.00 3.38
N GLY A 169 -7.32 -1.03 4.00
CA GLY A 169 -8.74 -1.14 4.38
C GLY A 169 -9.38 0.22 4.59
N ARG A 170 -10.71 0.24 4.63
CA ARG A 170 -11.50 1.46 4.79
C ARG A 170 -12.33 1.43 6.06
N TRP A 171 -12.27 2.52 6.82
CA TRP A 171 -13.13 2.76 7.97
C TRP A 171 -14.14 3.85 7.65
N VAL A 172 -15.39 3.60 8.04
CA VAL A 172 -16.52 4.53 7.89
C VAL A 172 -17.39 4.46 9.13
N ASN A 173 -17.83 5.62 9.63
CA ASN A 173 -18.71 5.70 10.81
C ASN A 173 -18.20 4.89 12.01
N GLN A 174 -16.90 4.96 12.31
CA GLN A 174 -16.26 4.26 13.43
C GLN A 174 -16.28 2.73 13.34
N ALA A 175 -16.39 2.19 12.13
CA ALA A 175 -16.32 0.75 11.90
C ALA A 175 -15.50 0.45 10.66
N PHE A 176 -14.80 -0.69 10.71
CA PHE A 176 -14.22 -1.29 9.52
C PHE A 176 -15.33 -1.62 8.52
N GLU A 177 -15.13 -1.22 7.26
CA GLU A 177 -16.10 -1.45 6.20
C GLU A 177 -15.64 -2.59 5.27
N SER A 178 -14.42 -2.50 4.75
CA SER A 178 -13.89 -3.48 3.80
C SER A 178 -12.38 -3.39 3.64
N ASP A 179 -11.75 -4.51 3.32
CA ASP A 179 -10.40 -4.53 2.77
C ASP A 179 -10.35 -3.89 1.38
N LEU A 180 -9.20 -3.32 1.05
CA LEU A 180 -8.89 -2.74 -0.25
C LEU A 180 -7.65 -3.41 -0.83
N PRO A 181 -7.56 -3.62 -2.15
CA PRO A 181 -6.35 -4.16 -2.76
C PRO A 181 -5.18 -3.16 -2.63
N ALA A 182 -4.26 -3.39 -1.69
CA ALA A 182 -3.24 -2.42 -1.31
C ALA A 182 -2.41 -1.90 -2.50
N GLY A 183 -1.93 -2.81 -3.37
CA GLY A 183 -1.17 -2.43 -4.56
C GLY A 183 -1.95 -1.53 -5.52
N LEU A 184 -3.27 -1.76 -5.69
CA LEU A 184 -4.10 -0.90 -6.54
C LEU A 184 -4.33 0.47 -5.90
N VAL A 185 -4.55 0.52 -4.58
CA VAL A 185 -4.72 1.80 -3.89
C VAL A 185 -3.43 2.61 -3.97
N ILE A 186 -2.27 2.01 -3.67
CA ILE A 186 -0.96 2.68 -3.70
C ILE A 186 -0.63 3.17 -5.11
N ALA A 187 -0.89 2.36 -6.15
CA ALA A 187 -0.61 2.74 -7.55
C ALA A 187 -1.40 3.97 -8.03
N GLN A 188 -2.45 4.39 -7.32
CA GLN A 188 -3.22 5.60 -7.62
C GLN A 188 -2.85 6.78 -6.72
N MET A 189 -1.95 6.59 -5.76
CA MET A 189 -1.54 7.63 -4.81
C MET A 189 -0.29 8.38 -5.29
N PRO A 190 -0.08 9.62 -4.82
CA PRO A 190 1.19 10.31 -4.98
C PRO A 190 2.37 9.52 -4.41
N ILE A 191 3.54 9.63 -5.05
CA ILE A 191 4.76 8.87 -4.70
C ILE A 191 5.16 8.98 -3.22
N VAL A 192 4.96 10.16 -2.60
CA VAL A 192 5.29 10.36 -1.19
C VAL A 192 4.49 9.44 -0.26
N ILE A 193 3.24 9.09 -0.62
CA ILE A 193 2.42 8.17 0.17
C ILE A 193 2.99 6.76 0.08
N GLU A 194 3.39 6.33 -1.12
CA GLU A 194 4.04 5.03 -1.31
C GLU A 194 5.32 4.94 -0.48
N GLU A 195 6.20 5.95 -0.58
CA GLU A 195 7.47 5.96 0.16
C GLU A 195 7.27 5.94 1.68
N LEU A 196 6.22 6.60 2.19
CA LEU A 196 5.88 6.59 3.61
C LEU A 196 5.29 5.25 4.05
N VAL A 197 4.37 4.67 3.27
CA VAL A 197 3.80 3.34 3.56
C VAL A 197 4.90 2.29 3.56
N LEU A 198 5.84 2.37 2.62
CA LEU A 198 6.95 1.43 2.50
C LEU A 198 8.13 1.76 3.44
N GLY A 199 8.01 2.81 4.27
CA GLY A 199 9.04 3.18 5.25
C GLY A 199 10.37 3.64 4.65
N ARG A 200 10.36 4.05 3.37
CA ARG A 200 11.52 4.60 2.66
C ARG A 200 11.84 6.03 3.09
N VAL A 201 10.82 6.78 3.51
CA VAL A 201 10.95 8.15 4.03
C VAL A 201 10.57 8.17 5.50
N ASN A 202 11.42 8.79 6.33
CA ASN A 202 11.08 9.07 7.72
C ASN A 202 9.97 10.13 7.75
N PRO A 203 8.79 9.85 8.34
CA PRO A 203 7.68 10.80 8.34
C PRO A 203 8.02 12.14 9.00
N ALA A 204 8.94 12.16 9.97
CA ALA A 204 9.37 13.40 10.64
C ALA A 204 10.21 14.32 9.75
N GLU A 205 10.78 13.80 8.66
CA GLU A 205 11.63 14.54 7.72
C GLU A 205 10.84 15.13 6.54
N VAL A 206 9.56 14.78 6.41
CA VAL A 206 8.68 15.33 5.38
C VAL A 206 8.43 16.81 5.65
N ASP A 207 8.52 17.65 4.61
CA ASP A 207 8.24 19.09 4.76
C ASP A 207 6.80 19.33 5.23
N GLY A 208 6.65 20.15 6.26
CA GLY A 208 5.36 20.39 6.91
C GLY A 208 4.85 19.26 7.81
N ALA A 209 5.68 18.25 8.12
CA ALA A 209 5.35 17.23 9.12
C ALA A 209 5.09 17.84 10.51
N VAL A 210 4.18 17.19 11.24
CA VAL A 210 3.72 17.63 12.56
C VAL A 210 3.75 16.44 13.52
N ASP A 211 4.67 16.46 14.47
CA ASP A 211 4.66 15.53 15.60
C ASP A 211 3.54 15.94 16.58
N THR A 212 2.61 15.02 16.86
CA THR A 212 1.45 15.30 17.71
C THR A 212 1.80 15.30 19.20
N VAL A 213 2.86 14.60 19.60
CA VAL A 213 3.29 14.47 21.00
C VAL A 213 3.77 15.81 21.55
N ASP A 214 4.41 16.62 20.70
CA ASP A 214 4.95 17.93 21.04
C ASP A 214 3.88 19.04 21.11
N ILE A 215 2.60 18.71 20.90
CA ILE A 215 1.52 19.69 20.85
C ILE A 215 0.75 19.71 22.17
N PRO A 216 0.97 20.73 23.04
CA PRO A 216 0.12 20.91 24.20
C PRO A 216 -1.32 21.26 23.77
N ARG A 217 -2.33 20.76 24.50
CA ARG A 217 -3.76 20.88 24.17
C ARG A 217 -4.22 22.32 23.83
N TRP A 218 -3.71 23.33 24.54
CA TRP A 218 -4.07 24.73 24.29
C TRP A 218 -3.55 25.24 22.93
N LYS A 219 -2.37 24.76 22.49
CA LYS A 219 -1.79 25.08 21.19
C LYS A 219 -2.58 24.38 20.08
N ALA A 220 -2.95 23.10 20.29
CA ALA A 220 -3.82 22.36 19.36
C ALA A 220 -5.16 23.09 19.13
N LEU A 221 -5.81 23.57 20.19
CA LEU A 221 -7.06 24.32 20.08
C LEU A 221 -6.88 25.63 19.27
N ARG A 222 -5.74 26.29 19.42
CA ARG A 222 -5.38 27.49 18.65
C ARG A 222 -5.13 27.19 17.17
N MET A 223 -4.49 26.07 16.87
CA MET A 223 -4.22 25.60 15.50
C MET A 223 -5.54 25.33 14.76
N LEU A 224 -6.49 24.63 15.39
CA LEU A 224 -7.84 24.43 14.83
C LEU A 224 -8.58 25.75 14.57
N GLY A 225 -8.49 26.70 15.51
CA GLY A 225 -9.10 28.02 15.33
C GLY A 225 -8.56 28.79 14.12
N ARG A 226 -7.26 28.64 13.81
CA ARG A 226 -6.64 29.26 12.61
C ARG A 226 -7.07 28.57 11.33
N GLY A 227 -7.13 27.23 11.29
CA GLY A 227 -7.58 26.47 10.12
C GLY A 227 -9.03 26.82 9.70
N ILE A 228 -9.92 27.02 10.67
CA ILE A 228 -11.31 27.46 10.41
C ILE A 228 -11.35 28.88 9.83
N LYS A 229 -10.46 29.78 10.26
CA LYS A 229 -10.40 31.14 9.73
C LYS A 229 -9.88 31.16 8.28
N ASN A 230 -8.80 30.44 8.01
CA ASN A 230 -8.18 30.40 6.69
C ASN A 230 -9.13 29.76 5.64
N SER A 231 -9.79 28.65 6.00
CA SER A 231 -10.78 28.01 5.10
C SER A 231 -12.01 28.88 4.80
N ARG A 232 -12.40 29.80 5.71
CA ARG A 232 -13.45 30.79 5.45
C ARG A 232 -12.98 31.89 4.50
N GLU A 233 -11.74 32.34 4.63
CA GLU A 233 -11.14 33.36 3.76
C GLU A 233 -10.92 32.80 2.35
N GLU A 234 -10.49 31.55 2.22
CA GLU A 234 -10.28 30.87 0.95
C GLU A 234 -11.58 30.61 0.20
N ARG A 235 -12.64 30.16 0.89
CA ARG A 235 -13.99 30.06 0.29
C ARG A 235 -14.55 31.42 -0.14
N ARG A 236 -14.21 32.51 0.56
CA ARG A 236 -14.60 33.87 0.16
C ARG A 236 -13.86 34.33 -1.10
N ARG A 237 -12.57 34.02 -1.21
CA ARG A 237 -11.79 34.28 -2.43
C ARG A 237 -12.31 33.48 -3.62
N GLN A 238 -12.58 32.19 -3.43
CA GLN A 238 -13.16 31.33 -4.47
C GLN A 238 -14.53 31.85 -4.93
N ARG A 239 -15.43 32.24 -4.02
CA ARG A 239 -16.73 32.84 -4.37
C ARG A 239 -16.61 34.18 -5.10
N GLY A 240 -15.75 35.08 -4.62
CA GLY A 240 -15.55 36.37 -5.29
C GLY A 240 -14.93 36.25 -6.69
N GLN A 241 -14.18 35.17 -6.94
CA GLN A 241 -13.60 34.89 -8.25
C GLN A 241 -14.62 34.27 -9.21
N THR A 242 -15.60 33.50 -8.72
CA THR A 242 -16.73 32.99 -9.54
C THR A 242 -17.65 34.12 -9.99
N ASP A 243 -17.99 35.07 -9.11
CA ASP A 243 -18.84 36.22 -9.44
C ASP A 243 -18.19 37.13 -10.51
N SER A 244 -16.87 37.31 -10.46
CA SER A 244 -16.14 38.10 -11.47
C SER A 244 -16.02 37.44 -12.85
N HIS A 245 -16.20 36.12 -12.94
CA HIS A 245 -16.13 35.38 -14.20
C HIS A 245 -17.46 35.40 -14.96
N ASP A 246 -18.59 35.52 -14.24
CA ASP A 246 -19.92 35.70 -14.86
C ASP A 246 -20.14 37.13 -15.36
N ASP A 247 -19.64 38.16 -14.66
CA ASP A 247 -19.71 39.55 -15.13
C ASP A 247 -18.88 39.79 -16.42
N ALA A 248 -17.82 39.01 -16.65
CA ALA A 248 -17.00 39.10 -17.86
C ALA A 248 -17.62 38.41 -19.10
N MET A 249 -18.61 37.52 -18.93
CA MET A 249 -19.34 36.89 -20.04
C MET A 249 -20.67 37.59 -20.38
N GLY A 250 -21.13 38.52 -19.56
CA GLY A 250 -22.38 39.27 -19.79
C GLY A 250 -22.27 40.44 -20.78
N ASP A 251 -21.07 40.88 -21.16
CA ASP A 251 -20.86 42.15 -21.90
C ASP A 251 -20.58 41.99 -23.41
N THR A 252 -20.66 40.77 -23.97
CA THR A 252 -20.34 40.54 -25.39
C THR A 252 -21.52 40.43 -26.35
N ASP A 253 -22.79 40.57 -25.92
CA ASP A 253 -23.94 40.17 -26.76
C ASP A 253 -25.00 41.25 -27.05
N THR A 254 -24.62 42.55 -27.11
CA THR A 254 -25.59 43.62 -27.49
C THR A 254 -25.15 44.58 -28.60
N ALA A 255 -24.10 44.25 -29.37
CA ALA A 255 -23.69 45.07 -30.51
C ALA A 255 -23.87 44.35 -31.85
N GLY A 256 -25.01 44.59 -32.51
CA GLY A 256 -25.07 44.57 -33.98
C GLY A 256 -26.08 43.63 -34.60
N ARG A 257 -27.34 44.08 -34.70
CA ARG A 257 -28.18 43.80 -35.88
C ARG A 257 -29.31 44.83 -36.00
N GLY A 258 -28.91 46.04 -36.39
CA GLY A 258 -29.79 47.03 -37.00
C GLY A 258 -29.47 47.13 -38.49
N ASP A 259 -30.54 47.14 -39.29
CA ASP A 259 -30.67 47.56 -40.70
C ASP A 259 -29.77 46.94 -41.78
N ALA A 260 -30.39 46.32 -42.79
CA ALA A 260 -30.83 47.05 -43.98
C ALA A 260 -31.31 46.10 -45.11
N SER A 261 -32.44 46.50 -45.70
CA SER A 261 -32.96 46.19 -47.07
C SER A 261 -33.54 44.81 -47.36
#